data_AF-A0A7X8TH57-F1
#
_entry.id   AF-A0A7X8TH57-F1
#
_cell.length_a   1.000
_cell.length_b   1.000
_cell.length_c   1.000
_cell.angle_alpha   90.00
_cell.angle_beta   90.00
_cell.angle_gamma   90.00
#
_symmetry.space_group_name_H-M   'P 1'
#
loop_
_entity.id
_entity.type
_entity.pdbx_description
1 polymer ?
#
loop_
_entity_poly.entity_id
_entity_poly.type
_entity_poly.pdbx_seq_one_letter_code
_entity_poly.pdbx_strand_id
1 'polypeptide(L)'
;MARYSDDFRREVIAAARQSHEPRSHIAQRFGIAPATLNNWLSEFYAENPEELEADHQRLQDEQARLLAEEEELRNQLPWLR
;
A
#
# COMPACT_ATOMS: atom_id res chain seq x y z
N MET A 1 7.08 25.63 11.50
CA MET A 1 6.76 24.34 10.86
C MET A 1 7.72 24.15 9.70
N ALA A 2 8.54 23.10 9.73
CA ALA A 2 9.35 22.76 8.56
C ALA A 2 8.39 22.35 7.43
N ARG A 3 8.49 23.02 6.29
CA ARG A 3 7.74 22.65 5.09
C ARG A 3 8.54 21.57 4.38
N TYR A 4 8.01 20.36 4.31
CA TYR A 4 8.60 19.31 3.50
C TYR A 4 8.56 19.71 2.02
N SER A 5 9.56 19.30 1.24
CA SER A 5 9.56 19.54 -0.20
C SER A 5 8.48 18.69 -0.87
N ASP A 6 7.98 19.18 -2.00
CA ASP A 6 7.01 18.45 -2.82
C ASP A 6 7.59 17.12 -3.34
N ASP A 7 8.87 17.08 -3.70
CA ASP A 7 9.55 15.85 -4.12
C ASP A 7 9.55 14.80 -3.02
N PHE A 8 9.88 15.19 -1.78
CA PHE A 8 9.86 14.29 -0.63
C PHE A 8 8.46 13.76 -0.37
N ARG A 9 7.44 14.63 -0.40
CA ARG A 9 6.04 14.21 -0.25
C ARG A 9 5.66 13.17 -1.30
N ARG A 10 6.01 13.39 -2.57
CA ARG A 10 5.70 12.46 -3.67
C ARG A 10 6.39 11.11 -3.49
N GLU A 11 7.65 11.11 -3.09
CA GLU A 11 8.41 9.87 -2.83
C GLU A 11 7.76 9.05 -1.71
N VAL A 12 7.40 9.69 -0.60
CA VAL A 12 6.76 9.00 0.53
C VAL A 12 5.39 8.44 0.15
N ILE A 13 4.58 9.19 -0.60
CA ILE A 13 3.28 8.72 -1.11
C ILE A 13 3.49 7.51 -2.03
N ALA A 14 4.44 7.57 -2.97
CA ALA A 14 4.73 6.47 -3.87
C ALA A 14 5.17 5.21 -3.10
N ALA A 15 6.05 5.36 -2.11
CA ALA A 15 6.48 4.27 -1.25
C ALA A 15 5.30 3.67 -0.46
N ALA A 16 4.38 4.51 0.03
CA ALA A 16 3.18 4.06 0.75
C ALA A 16 2.18 3.30 -0.12
N ARG A 17 2.09 3.63 -1.42
CA ARG A 17 1.18 2.99 -2.38
C ARG A 17 1.72 1.69 -2.98
N GLN A 18 3.04 1.50 -2.95
CA GLN A 18 3.71 0.33 -3.54
C GLN A 18 4.13 -0.69 -2.51
N SER A 19 4.27 -0.30 -1.24
CA SER A 19 4.66 -1.20 -0.18
C SER A 19 3.47 -1.99 0.37
N HIS A 20 3.74 -3.24 0.75
CA HIS A 20 2.82 -4.09 1.51
C HIS A 20 2.95 -3.86 3.04
N GLU A 21 3.81 -2.94 3.46
CA GLU A 21 4.06 -2.61 4.86
C GLU A 21 2.95 -1.68 5.42
N PRO A 22 2.65 -1.77 6.73
CA PRO A 22 1.79 -0.81 7.38
C PRO A 22 2.29 0.63 7.20
N ARG A 23 1.39 1.57 6.92
CA ARG A 23 1.70 3.00 6.75
C ARG A 23 2.47 3.60 7.93
N SER A 24 2.27 3.10 9.14
CA SER A 24 3.01 3.50 10.34
C SER A 24 4.50 3.18 10.25
N HIS A 25 4.88 2.02 9.69
CA HIS A 25 6.28 1.64 9.48
C HIS A 25 6.93 2.50 8.39
N ILE A 26 6.18 2.77 7.32
CA ILE A 26 6.64 3.66 6.23
C ILE A 26 6.88 5.07 6.77
N ALA A 27 5.93 5.63 7.51
CA ALA A 27 6.08 6.94 8.16
C ALA A 27 7.31 6.98 9.08
N GLN A 28 7.53 5.94 9.89
CA GLN A 28 8.72 5.82 10.74
C GLN A 28 10.02 5.79 9.92
N ARG A 29 10.07 5.02 8.82
CA ARG A 29 11.24 4.91 7.94
C ARG A 29 11.63 6.25 7.33
N PHE A 30 10.65 7.07 6.98
CA PHE A 30 10.86 8.41 6.43
C PHE A 30 10.96 9.50 7.51
N GLY A 31 10.91 9.15 8.80
CA GLY A 31 11.05 10.10 9.90
C GLY A 31 9.89 11.09 10.05
N ILE A 32 8.70 10.74 9.55
CA ILE A 32 7.50 11.57 9.64
C ILE A 32 6.46 10.97 10.60
N ALA A 33 5.55 11.80 11.09
CA ALA A 33 4.43 11.31 11.87
C ALA A 33 3.44 10.51 10.99
N PRO A 34 2.88 9.39 11.48
CA PRO A 34 1.86 8.64 10.73
C PRO A 34 0.65 9.47 10.31
N ALA A 35 0.25 10.44 11.14
CA ALA A 35 -0.83 11.37 10.83
C ALA A 35 -0.49 12.26 9.61
N THR A 36 0.78 12.67 9.47
CA THR A 36 1.24 13.45 8.31
C THR A 36 1.10 12.63 7.02
N LEU A 37 1.52 11.35 7.05
CA LEU A 37 1.38 10.47 5.90
C LEU A 37 -0.10 10.25 5.53
N ASN A 38 -0.97 10.02 6.51
CA ASN A 38 -2.39 9.83 6.25
C ASN A 38 -3.04 11.07 5.63
N ASN A 39 -2.69 12.27 6.09
CA ASN A 39 -3.20 13.51 5.50
C ASN A 39 -2.73 13.66 4.04
N TRP A 40 -1.46 13.38 3.76
CA TRP A 40 -0.91 13.45 2.40
C TRP A 40 -1.57 12.46 1.44
N LEU A 41 -1.83 11.24 1.89
CA LEU A 41 -2.55 10.24 1.11
C LEU A 41 -4.01 10.65 0.89
N SER A 42 -4.68 11.18 1.92
CA SER A 42 -6.06 11.65 1.79
C SER A 42 -6.18 12.78 0.77
N GLU A 43 -5.28 13.76 0.81
CA GLU A 43 -5.21 14.83 -0.19
C GLU A 43 -4.90 14.27 -1.58
N PHE A 44 -3.94 13.34 -1.68
CA PHE A 44 -3.57 12.71 -2.95
C PHE A 44 -4.73 11.98 -3.61
N TYR A 45 -5.47 11.15 -2.88
CA TYR A 45 -6.63 10.43 -3.43
C TYR A 45 -7.84 11.32 -3.67
N ALA A 46 -7.99 12.43 -2.94
CA ALA A 46 -9.01 13.42 -3.24
C ALA A 46 -8.74 14.13 -4.58
N GLU A 47 -7.47 14.35 -4.92
CA GLU A 47 -7.05 14.93 -6.19
C GLU A 47 -6.99 13.91 -7.33
N ASN A 48 -6.75 12.62 -7.02
CA ASN A 48 -6.54 11.55 -7.99
C ASN A 48 -7.41 10.31 -7.62
N PRO A 49 -8.74 10.39 -7.76
CA PRO A 49 -9.64 9.29 -7.39
C PRO A 49 -9.40 8.00 -8.19
N GLU A 50 -8.96 8.11 -9.44
CA GLU A 50 -8.60 6.98 -10.29
C GLU A 50 -7.44 6.14 -9.72
N GLU A 51 -6.53 6.77 -8.99
CA GLU A 51 -5.40 6.08 -8.35
C GLU A 51 -5.86 5.25 -7.16
N LEU A 52 -6.94 5.67 -6.47
CA LEU A 52 -7.54 4.87 -5.41
C LEU A 52 -8.18 3.60 -5.97
N GLU A 53 -8.90 3.73 -7.10
CA GLU A 53 -9.51 2.59 -7.77
C GLU A 53 -8.45 1.64 -8.34
N ALA A 54 -7.38 2.18 -8.94
CA ALA A 54 -6.26 1.38 -9.40
C ALA A 54 -5.55 0.64 -8.25
N ASP A 55 -5.33 1.29 -7.11
CA ASP A 55 -4.75 0.64 -5.92
C ASP A 55 -5.63 -0.49 -5.40
N HIS A 56 -6.95 -0.28 -5.36
CA HIS A 56 -7.90 -1.31 -4.95
C HIS A 56 -7.92 -2.50 -5.92
N GLN A 57 -7.92 -2.25 -7.23
CA GLN A 57 -7.87 -3.31 -8.23
C GLN A 57 -6.59 -4.14 -8.10
N ARG A 58 -5.43 -3.49 -7.92
CA ARG A 58 -4.15 -4.19 -7.70
C ARG A 58 -4.19 -5.11 -6.48
N LEU A 59 -4.83 -4.67 -5.38
CA LEU A 59 -5.00 -5.49 -4.18
C LEU A 59 -5.92 -6.70 -4.42
N GLN A 60 -6.99 -6.53 -5.19
CA GLN A 60 -7.90 -7.62 -5.54
C GLN A 60 -7.21 -8.66 -6.43
N ASP A 61 -6.43 -8.22 -7.41
CA ASP A 61 -5.69 -9.10 -8.32
C ASP A 61 -4.65 -9.93 -7.56
N GLU A 62 -3.90 -9.31 -6.64
CA GLU A 62 -2.93 -10.03 -5.81
C GLU A 62 -3.62 -11.02 -4.85
N GLN A 63 -4.76 -10.64 -4.26
CA GLN A 63 -5.54 -11.56 -3.44
C GLN A 63 -6.02 -12.77 -4.25
N ALA A 64 -6.56 -12.55 -5.46
CA ALA A 64 -7.01 -13.63 -6.34
C ALA A 64 -5.87 -14.57 -6.71
N ARG A 65 -4.68 -14.02 -6.99
CA ARG A 65 -3.47 -14.80 -7.26
C ARG A 65 -3.06 -15.64 -6.06
N LEU A 66 -3.00 -15.06 -4.86
CA LEU A 66 -2.61 -15.77 -3.63
C LEU A 66 -3.59 -16.89 -3.29
N LEU A 67 -4.89 -16.68 -3.49
CA LEU A 67 -5.91 -17.72 -3.29
C LEU A 67 -5.76 -18.88 -4.27
N ALA A 68 -5.45 -18.59 -5.54
CA ALA A 68 -5.19 -19.63 -6.54
C ALA A 68 -3.92 -20.44 -6.18
N GLU A 69 -2.88 -19.78 -5.69
CA GLU A 69 -1.65 -20.43 -5.23
C GLU A 69 -1.91 -21.30 -3.98
N GLU A 70 -2.70 -20.81 -3.03
CA GLU A 70 -3.12 -21.59 -1.84
C GLU A 70 -3.93 -22.84 -2.25
N GLU A 71 -4.88 -22.70 -3.17
CA GLU A 71 -5.68 -23.82 -3.65
C GLU A 71 -4.81 -24.88 -4.33
N GLU A 72 -3.87 -24.46 -5.18
CA GLU A 72 -2.91 -25.35 -5.84
C GLU A 72 -2.05 -26.09 -4.82
N LEU A 73 -1.47 -25.38 -3.84
CA LEU A 73 -0.69 -25.99 -2.76
C LEU A 73 -1.52 -26.99 -1.95
N ARG A 74 -2.78 -26.66 -1.67
CA ARG A 74 -3.69 -27.56 -0.95
C ARG A 74 -3.99 -28.83 -1.75
N ASN A 75 -4.12 -28.72 -3.07
CA ASN A 75 -4.32 -29.88 -3.95
C ASN A 75 -3.05 -30.75 -4.04
N GLN A 76 -1.86 -30.15 -4.01
CA GLN A 76 -0.58 -30.87 -4.03
C GLN A 76 -0.25 -31.57 -2.70
N LEU A 77 -0.79 -31.08 -1.58
CA LEU A 77 -0.49 -31.57 -0.23
C LEU A 77 -1.74 -32.13 0.47
N PRO A 78 -2.41 -33.16 -0.07
CA PRO A 78 -3.69 -33.67 0.45
C PRO A 78 -3.57 -34.29 1.85
N TRP A 79 -2.36 -34.63 2.31
CA TRP A 79 -2.08 -35.23 3.62
C TRP A 79 -1.89 -34.22 4.76
N LEU A 80 -1.89 -32.91 4.48
CA LEU A 80 -1.83 -31.85 5.49
C LEU A 80 -3.22 -31.46 6.05
N ARG A 81 -4.26 -32.24 5.71
CA ARG A 81 -5.64 -32.08 6.17
C ARG A 81 -5.94 -32.88 7.43
#